data_AF-A0A354I660-F1
#
_entry.id   AF-A0A354I660-F1
#
_cell.length_a   1.000
_cell.length_b   1.000
_cell.length_c   1.000
_cell.angle_alpha   90.00
_cell.angle_beta   90.00
_cell.angle_gamma   90.00
#
_symmetry.space_group_name_H-M   'P 1'
#
loop_
_entity.id
_entity.type
_entity.pdbx_description
1 polymer ?
#
loop_
_entity_poly.entity_id
_entity_poly.type
_entity_poly.pdbx_seq_one_letter_code
_entity_poly.pdbx_strand_id
1 'polypeptide(L)'
;MLNEGVHVEGVDGVILLRPTVSPTLYLQQIGRGLAAGRKKRGQPVIFDIVNNFESLSSIDSLQGEFEQALAFLQYTEEEKAGYQDSFQVIDELLDCRKLFRAICQKLSSPWDVYYREAEIFYKREGHLEVKKRYVTESGLSLGSWILTQRRVRAGTVAGSLSEGQIKRLDAIGMRWKDKREEQFEKGLAELKRFVEKNGHGDVSLQYETADGFPLGKWISAMRSKYKKGSLERKAVEKLEKAGMVWDVRQYRWEMYYRAAKEYKDCFGDLEIPGCYVTEDGKKLGVWLNNQKSSYRKKYGKISSNSLEAEVAAVQENIKKSEASIIQVNTEGLTECRYTGEKEHDFAEEKGYGLTEEQVQKLEALGICWEVKAESSFERKYQIAAKYYREYGNLEMPSTFVYQGENLGKWLNELRLARKSKSLQNKNLTEEKVQRLNQIGMVWEKKDSWEYRCQLAEGYFKEHGNLEISQQYVDRDGIWLGKWLYIQKMQYKKGILEEWKKEKLEEAGICWQSASELAFEKGCKALEEYISKCRNSDISKGYVMPDGYRLGSWVYRQRKKKRDGKLTGEQERRLAVLGVD
;
A
#
# COMPACT_ATOMS: atom_id res chain seq x y z
N MET A 1 -46.05 -43.97 -21.33
CA MET A 1 -45.99 -45.42 -21.62
C MET A 1 -46.88 -46.12 -20.60
N LEU A 2 -47.74 -47.02 -21.06
CA LEU A 2 -49.02 -47.43 -20.46
C LEU A 2 -48.97 -47.76 -18.95
N ASN A 3 -49.56 -46.90 -18.10
CA ASN A 3 -50.01 -47.31 -16.75
C ASN A 3 -51.36 -48.05 -16.80
N GLU A 4 -51.95 -48.17 -17.99
CA GLU A 4 -53.15 -48.97 -18.25
C GLU A 4 -52.70 -50.37 -18.67
N GLY A 5 -52.57 -51.27 -17.69
CA GLY A 5 -52.19 -52.66 -17.92
C GLY A 5 -53.27 -53.46 -18.65
N VAL A 6 -52.84 -54.27 -19.62
CA VAL A 6 -53.68 -55.20 -20.39
C VAL A 6 -54.01 -56.43 -19.53
N HIS A 7 -55.28 -56.86 -19.52
CA HIS A 7 -55.67 -58.14 -18.91
C HIS A 7 -55.29 -59.28 -19.86
N VAL A 8 -54.38 -60.16 -19.41
CA VAL A 8 -53.93 -61.32 -20.18
C VAL A 8 -54.36 -62.57 -19.42
N GLU A 9 -55.11 -63.47 -20.06
CA GLU A 9 -55.61 -64.70 -19.43
C GLU A 9 -54.45 -65.70 -19.19
N GLY A 10 -54.43 -66.36 -18.02
CA GLY A 10 -53.42 -67.37 -17.70
C GLY A 10 -52.12 -66.84 -17.08
N VAL A 11 -52.17 -65.66 -16.45
CA VAL A 11 -51.04 -65.08 -15.72
C VAL A 11 -50.90 -65.73 -14.34
N ASP A 12 -49.77 -66.40 -14.13
CA ASP A 12 -49.44 -67.10 -12.87
C ASP A 12 -48.68 -66.19 -11.86
N GLY A 13 -48.38 -64.93 -12.22
CA GLY A 13 -47.74 -63.97 -11.31
C GLY A 13 -47.56 -62.56 -11.87
N VAL A 14 -47.33 -61.58 -10.99
CA VAL A 14 -47.19 -60.14 -11.33
C VAL A 14 -45.85 -59.61 -10.81
N ILE A 15 -45.11 -58.89 -11.64
CA ILE A 15 -43.88 -58.16 -11.23
C ILE A 15 -44.14 -56.66 -11.31
N LEU A 16 -43.99 -55.97 -10.18
CA LEU A 16 -44.16 -54.53 -10.03
C LEU A 16 -42.79 -53.84 -9.98
N LEU A 17 -42.52 -53.04 -11.02
CA LEU A 17 -41.35 -52.16 -11.13
C LEU A 17 -41.83 -50.71 -11.17
N ARG A 18 -42.41 -50.21 -10.06
CA ARG A 18 -43.07 -48.90 -10.01
C ARG A 18 -42.20 -47.82 -9.33
N PRO A 19 -42.18 -46.58 -9.82
CA PRO A 19 -41.53 -45.47 -9.12
C PRO A 19 -42.43 -44.80 -8.05
N THR A 20 -43.67 -45.28 -7.86
CA THR A 20 -44.71 -44.59 -7.08
C THR A 20 -45.05 -45.31 -5.77
N VAL A 21 -45.36 -44.54 -4.72
CA VAL A 21 -45.69 -45.03 -3.36
C VAL A 21 -47.20 -45.14 -3.07
N SER A 22 -48.06 -45.06 -4.09
CA SER A 22 -49.52 -45.02 -3.89
C SER A 22 -50.09 -46.41 -3.53
N PRO A 23 -50.79 -46.57 -2.37
CA PRO A 23 -51.48 -47.82 -2.01
C PRO A 23 -52.63 -48.17 -2.96
N THR A 24 -53.35 -47.16 -3.46
CA THR A 24 -54.45 -47.35 -4.40
C THR A 24 -53.98 -47.96 -5.72
N LEU A 25 -52.85 -47.48 -6.24
CA LEU A 25 -52.29 -48.00 -7.49
C LEU A 25 -51.78 -49.44 -7.32
N TYR A 26 -51.20 -49.75 -6.15
CA TYR A 26 -50.76 -51.09 -5.78
C TYR A 26 -51.92 -52.10 -5.78
N LEU A 27 -53.02 -51.81 -5.06
CA LEU A 27 -54.18 -52.69 -4.99
C LEU A 27 -54.84 -52.88 -6.37
N GLN A 28 -54.94 -51.82 -7.17
CA GLN A 28 -55.48 -51.89 -8.53
C GLN A 28 -54.64 -52.79 -9.45
N GLN A 29 -53.32 -52.83 -9.28
CA GLN A 29 -52.43 -53.66 -10.10
C GLN A 29 -52.48 -55.13 -9.67
N ILE A 30 -52.54 -55.41 -8.37
CA ILE A 30 -52.67 -56.76 -7.82
C ILE A 30 -54.01 -57.41 -8.18
N GLY A 31 -55.12 -56.68 -8.01
CA GLY A 31 -56.45 -57.21 -8.30
C GLY A 31 -56.61 -57.70 -9.74
N ARG A 32 -55.89 -57.10 -10.69
CA ARG A 32 -55.90 -57.52 -12.11
C ARG A 32 -55.16 -58.83 -12.35
N GLY A 33 -54.05 -59.05 -11.65
CA GLY A 33 -53.31 -60.32 -11.70
C GLY A 33 -54.12 -61.48 -11.12
N LEU A 34 -54.80 -61.24 -10.00
CA LEU A 34 -55.65 -62.23 -9.35
C LEU A 34 -56.88 -62.62 -10.19
N ALA A 35 -57.48 -61.67 -10.93
CA ALA A 35 -58.64 -61.92 -11.78
C ALA A 35 -58.33 -62.81 -13.00
N ALA A 36 -57.11 -62.73 -13.54
CA ALA A 36 -56.68 -63.46 -14.75
C ALA A 36 -56.32 -64.94 -14.51
N GLY A 37 -56.09 -65.34 -13.26
CA GLY A 37 -55.62 -66.67 -12.87
C GLY A 37 -56.72 -67.70 -12.59
N ARG A 38 -58.01 -67.35 -12.66
CA ARG A 38 -59.15 -68.19 -12.23
C ARG A 38 -59.23 -69.60 -12.85
N LYS A 39 -58.51 -69.90 -13.93
CA LYS A 39 -58.57 -71.19 -14.65
C LYS A 39 -57.45 -72.18 -14.34
N LYS A 40 -56.43 -71.84 -13.53
CA LYS A 40 -55.37 -72.78 -13.11
C LYS A 40 -55.27 -72.88 -11.59
N ARG A 41 -55.01 -74.10 -11.10
CA ARG A 41 -54.79 -74.51 -9.69
C ARG A 41 -53.48 -73.96 -9.07
N GLY A 42 -52.93 -72.86 -9.59
CA GLY A 42 -51.65 -72.29 -9.13
C GLY A 42 -51.87 -71.06 -8.25
N GLN A 43 -51.10 -70.94 -7.17
CA GLN A 43 -51.10 -69.76 -6.30
C GLN A 43 -50.38 -68.61 -7.02
N PRO A 44 -51.04 -67.46 -7.30
CA PRO A 44 -50.41 -66.37 -8.03
C PRO A 44 -49.31 -65.70 -7.20
N VAL A 45 -48.13 -65.48 -7.80
CA VAL A 45 -46.96 -64.89 -7.11
C VAL A 45 -46.79 -63.42 -7.49
N ILE A 46 -46.52 -62.54 -6.51
CA ILE A 46 -46.34 -61.11 -6.74
C ILE A 46 -44.94 -60.67 -6.27
N PHE A 47 -44.16 -60.07 -7.17
CA PHE A 47 -42.85 -59.49 -6.87
C PHE A 47 -42.93 -57.96 -6.93
N ASP A 48 -42.72 -57.25 -5.82
CA ASP A 48 -42.62 -55.77 -5.79
C ASP A 48 -41.15 -55.37 -5.55
N ILE A 49 -40.47 -54.86 -6.58
CA ILE A 49 -38.99 -54.71 -6.61
C ILE A 49 -38.58 -53.24 -6.42
N VAL A 50 -39.34 -52.46 -5.65
CA VAL A 50 -39.16 -51.00 -5.58
C VAL A 50 -38.38 -50.55 -4.35
N ASN A 51 -37.35 -49.74 -4.58
CA ASN A 51 -36.52 -49.11 -3.56
C ASN A 51 -37.21 -47.90 -2.88
N ASN A 52 -38.32 -48.13 -2.18
CA ASN A 52 -39.03 -47.11 -1.38
C ASN A 52 -39.28 -47.57 0.08
N PHE A 53 -38.26 -48.22 0.64
CA PHE A 53 -38.26 -48.89 1.95
C PHE A 53 -38.58 -48.00 3.17
N GLU A 54 -38.61 -46.67 3.02
CA GLU A 54 -39.04 -45.78 4.10
C GLU A 54 -40.56 -45.75 4.31
N SER A 55 -41.36 -46.22 3.34
CA SER A 55 -42.84 -46.20 3.42
C SER A 55 -43.49 -47.54 3.75
N LEU A 56 -42.71 -48.60 4.00
CA LEU A 56 -43.21 -49.93 4.39
C LEU A 56 -43.59 -50.02 5.88
N SER A 57 -44.39 -49.07 6.36
CA SER A 57 -45.40 -49.38 7.38
C SER A 57 -46.54 -50.23 6.79
N SER A 58 -46.62 -50.34 5.46
CA SER A 58 -47.71 -51.01 4.75
C SER A 58 -47.72 -52.53 4.81
N ILE A 59 -46.59 -53.23 5.04
CA ILE A 59 -46.61 -54.70 5.19
C ILE A 59 -47.24 -55.10 6.52
N ASP A 60 -46.86 -54.44 7.62
CA ASP A 60 -47.47 -54.66 8.93
C ASP A 60 -48.95 -54.23 8.92
N SER A 61 -49.29 -53.14 8.22
CA SER A 61 -50.68 -52.73 8.01
C SER A 61 -51.48 -53.69 7.13
N LEU A 62 -50.94 -54.18 6.01
CA LEU A 62 -51.60 -55.17 5.14
C LEU A 62 -51.80 -56.50 5.86
N GLN A 63 -50.81 -56.96 6.63
CA GLN A 63 -50.94 -58.15 7.46
C GLN A 63 -52.03 -57.94 8.53
N GLY A 64 -52.05 -56.79 9.20
CA GLY A 64 -53.09 -56.44 10.17
C GLY A 64 -54.49 -56.30 9.56
N GLU A 65 -54.62 -55.72 8.36
CA GLU A 65 -55.89 -55.62 7.61
C GLU A 65 -56.39 -57.00 7.15
N PHE A 66 -55.49 -57.89 6.71
CA PHE A 66 -55.84 -59.28 6.38
C PHE A 66 -56.23 -60.10 7.60
N GLU A 67 -55.51 -59.95 8.72
CA GLU A 67 -55.87 -60.59 10.00
C GLU A 67 -57.24 -60.10 10.48
N GLN A 68 -57.54 -58.80 10.35
CA GLN A 68 -58.86 -58.25 10.64
C GLN A 68 -59.94 -58.78 9.68
N ALA A 69 -59.67 -58.86 8.38
CA ALA A 69 -60.62 -59.39 7.40
C ALA A 69 -60.90 -60.89 7.62
N LEU A 70 -59.87 -61.69 7.93
CA LEU A 70 -60.02 -63.10 8.32
C LEU A 70 -60.82 -63.26 9.61
N ALA A 71 -60.57 -62.41 10.61
CA ALA A 71 -61.34 -62.40 11.85
C ALA A 71 -62.81 -62.00 11.61
N PHE A 72 -63.07 -61.08 10.68
CA PHE A 72 -64.43 -60.66 10.31
C PHE A 72 -65.19 -61.78 9.58
N LEU A 73 -64.53 -62.49 8.67
CA LEU A 73 -65.10 -63.64 7.94
C LEU A 73 -65.41 -64.84 8.84
N GLN A 74 -64.70 -65.01 9.97
CA GLN A 74 -65.00 -66.06 10.95
C GLN A 74 -66.31 -65.81 11.71
N TYR A 75 -66.83 -64.58 11.73
CA TYR A 75 -68.06 -64.21 12.45
C TYR A 75 -69.33 -64.22 11.60
N THR A 76 -69.22 -64.10 10.28
CA THR A 76 -70.36 -64.16 9.34
C THR A 76 -70.52 -65.59 8.80
N GLU A 77 -71.48 -66.34 9.33
CA GLU A 77 -71.68 -67.77 9.01
C GLU A 77 -72.16 -68.09 7.58
N GLU A 78 -72.40 -67.12 6.70
CA GLU A 78 -73.14 -67.36 5.45
C GLU A 78 -72.30 -67.59 4.17
N GLU A 79 -70.97 -67.53 4.20
CA GLU A 79 -70.14 -67.86 3.02
C GLU A 79 -68.95 -68.77 3.35
N LYS A 80 -69.19 -69.84 4.11
CA LYS A 80 -68.20 -70.88 4.47
C LYS A 80 -67.76 -71.80 3.32
N ALA A 81 -68.04 -71.48 2.06
CA ALA A 81 -67.68 -72.33 0.92
C ALA A 81 -66.74 -71.62 -0.04
N GLY A 82 -65.43 -71.70 0.23
CA GLY A 82 -64.44 -71.60 -0.86
C GLY A 82 -63.12 -70.88 -0.60
N TYR A 83 -62.87 -70.29 0.57
CA TYR A 83 -61.58 -69.64 0.83
C TYR A 83 -60.73 -70.43 1.82
N GLN A 84 -59.85 -71.28 1.28
CA GLN A 84 -58.80 -72.00 2.03
C GLN A 84 -57.40 -71.66 1.50
N ASP A 85 -57.23 -70.51 0.86
CA ASP A 85 -55.91 -70.10 0.37
C ASP A 85 -55.15 -69.34 1.45
N SER A 86 -54.05 -69.94 1.93
CA SER A 86 -53.11 -69.30 2.85
C SER A 86 -52.32 -68.22 2.12
N PHE A 87 -52.52 -66.96 2.50
CA PHE A 87 -51.66 -65.87 2.06
C PHE A 87 -50.39 -65.86 2.90
N GLN A 88 -49.23 -65.95 2.26
CA GLN A 88 -47.92 -65.92 2.91
C GLN A 88 -47.14 -64.72 2.40
N VAL A 89 -46.76 -63.80 3.29
CA VAL A 89 -45.83 -62.71 2.98
C VAL A 89 -44.42 -63.22 3.24
N ILE A 90 -43.57 -63.22 2.20
CA ILE A 90 -42.15 -63.55 2.31
C ILE A 90 -41.37 -62.24 2.18
N ASP A 91 -40.83 -61.74 3.29
CA ASP A 91 -39.96 -60.55 3.32
C ASP A 91 -38.49 -60.95 3.41
N GLU A 92 -37.87 -61.19 2.26
CA GLU A 92 -36.45 -61.54 2.16
C GLU A 92 -35.51 -60.39 2.56
N LEU A 93 -36.03 -59.17 2.74
CA LEU A 93 -35.24 -57.98 3.08
C LEU A 93 -35.37 -57.57 4.56
N LEU A 94 -36.20 -58.27 5.35
CA LEU A 94 -36.32 -58.05 6.80
C LEU A 94 -34.97 -58.20 7.50
N ASP A 95 -34.18 -59.19 7.09
CA ASP A 95 -32.86 -59.44 7.65
C ASP A 95 -31.87 -58.35 7.26
N CYS A 96 -31.91 -57.87 6.01
CA CYS A 96 -31.13 -56.71 5.58
C CYS A 96 -31.50 -55.45 6.37
N ARG A 97 -32.79 -55.23 6.69
CA ARG A 97 -33.25 -54.09 7.51
C ARG A 97 -32.79 -54.19 8.97
N LYS A 98 -32.87 -55.39 9.57
CA LYS A 98 -32.34 -55.65 10.91
C LYS A 98 -30.83 -55.48 10.94
N LEU A 99 -30.11 -55.98 9.94
CA LEU A 99 -28.67 -55.80 9.78
C LEU A 99 -28.32 -54.32 9.63
N PHE A 100 -29.04 -53.58 8.80
CA PHE A 100 -28.81 -52.16 8.58
C PHE A 100 -29.08 -51.34 9.84
N ARG A 101 -30.19 -51.59 10.57
CA ARG A 101 -30.45 -50.95 11.87
C ARG A 101 -29.39 -51.32 12.90
N ALA A 102 -28.97 -52.58 12.96
CA ALA A 102 -27.90 -53.04 13.87
C ALA A 102 -26.54 -52.42 13.50
N ILE A 103 -26.24 -52.25 12.21
CA ILE A 103 -25.06 -51.53 11.70
C ILE A 103 -25.18 -50.05 12.09
N CYS A 104 -26.31 -49.39 11.89
CA CYS A 104 -26.52 -48.00 12.32
C CYS A 104 -26.36 -47.84 13.85
N GLN A 105 -26.87 -48.78 14.65
CA GLN A 105 -26.72 -48.77 16.10
C GLN A 105 -25.26 -49.01 16.53
N LYS A 106 -24.57 -49.95 15.86
CA LYS A 106 -23.13 -50.22 16.07
C LYS A 106 -22.22 -49.11 15.54
N LEU A 107 -22.64 -48.35 14.53
CA LEU A 107 -21.95 -47.15 14.02
C LEU A 107 -22.25 -45.91 14.89
N SER A 108 -23.38 -45.89 15.60
CA SER A 108 -23.73 -44.84 16.58
C SER A 108 -22.83 -44.91 17.82
N SER A 109 -22.46 -46.11 18.27
CA SER A 109 -21.57 -46.31 19.42
C SER A 109 -20.18 -45.62 19.25
N PRO A 110 -19.48 -45.73 18.11
CA PRO A 110 -18.30 -44.91 17.83
C PRO A 110 -18.59 -43.41 17.75
N TRP A 111 -19.65 -42.98 17.04
CA TRP A 111 -19.93 -41.55 16.86
C TRP A 111 -20.22 -40.84 18.18
N ASP A 112 -21.02 -41.44 19.06
CA ASP A 112 -21.33 -40.87 20.38
C ASP A 112 -20.11 -40.81 21.31
N VAL A 113 -19.22 -41.80 21.23
CA VAL A 113 -17.96 -41.78 21.99
C VAL A 113 -17.05 -40.66 21.51
N TYR A 114 -16.85 -40.51 20.18
CA TYR A 114 -16.10 -39.38 19.62
C TYR A 114 -16.75 -38.02 19.93
N TYR A 115 -18.07 -37.94 19.93
CA TYR A 115 -18.81 -36.73 20.29
C TYR A 115 -18.59 -36.34 21.76
N ARG A 116 -18.62 -37.30 22.69
CA ARG A 116 -18.33 -37.04 24.11
C ARG A 116 -16.90 -36.52 24.30
N GLU A 117 -15.93 -37.12 23.62
CA GLU A 117 -14.54 -36.64 23.65
C GLU A 117 -14.39 -35.24 23.03
N ALA A 118 -15.14 -34.93 21.96
CA ALA A 118 -15.21 -33.59 21.39
C ALA A 118 -15.80 -32.58 22.38
N GLU A 119 -16.85 -32.96 23.12
CA GLU A 119 -17.46 -32.13 24.17
C GLU A 119 -16.47 -31.87 25.32
N ILE A 120 -15.74 -32.89 25.78
CA ILE A 120 -14.70 -32.75 26.81
C ILE A 120 -13.59 -31.81 26.32
N PHE A 121 -13.13 -32.01 25.08
CA PHE A 121 -12.12 -31.13 24.47
C PHE A 121 -12.62 -29.69 24.38
N TYR A 122 -13.88 -29.48 23.97
CA TYR A 122 -14.48 -28.16 23.88
C TYR A 122 -14.62 -27.49 25.25
N LYS A 123 -15.03 -28.22 26.29
CA LYS A 123 -15.09 -27.69 27.67
C LYS A 123 -13.71 -27.27 28.19
N ARG A 124 -12.64 -27.95 27.77
CA ARG A 124 -11.26 -27.64 28.16
C ARG A 124 -10.67 -26.45 27.40
N GLU A 125 -10.81 -26.44 26.08
CA GLU A 125 -10.11 -25.49 25.20
C GLU A 125 -11.00 -24.31 24.73
N GLY A 126 -12.31 -24.40 24.93
CA GLY A 126 -13.29 -23.42 24.43
C GLY A 126 -13.50 -23.43 22.91
N HIS A 127 -12.85 -24.35 22.18
CA HIS A 127 -12.93 -24.47 20.73
C HIS A 127 -12.75 -25.91 20.22
N LEU A 128 -13.18 -26.20 18.99
CA LEU A 128 -12.98 -27.50 18.32
C LEU A 128 -11.91 -27.48 17.23
N GLU A 129 -10.88 -26.64 17.35
CA GLU A 129 -9.72 -26.63 16.44
C GLU A 129 -8.68 -27.70 16.80
N VAL A 130 -9.08 -28.96 16.64
CA VAL A 130 -8.26 -30.12 16.97
C VAL A 130 -7.25 -30.39 15.85
N LYS A 131 -5.94 -30.51 16.19
CA LYS A 131 -4.89 -30.87 15.20
C LYS A 131 -5.21 -32.25 14.59
N LYS A 132 -5.03 -32.44 13.27
CA LYS A 132 -5.36 -33.70 12.57
C LYS A 132 -4.81 -34.97 13.24
N ARG A 133 -3.59 -34.93 13.78
CA ARG A 133 -2.92 -36.07 14.43
C ARG A 133 -3.20 -36.18 15.94
N TYR A 134 -4.09 -35.35 16.48
CA TYR A 134 -4.44 -35.39 17.90
C TYR A 134 -5.21 -36.67 18.21
N VAL A 135 -4.76 -37.33 19.28
CA VAL A 135 -5.34 -38.53 19.85
C VAL A 135 -5.71 -38.22 21.30
N THR A 136 -6.89 -38.65 21.73
CA THR A 136 -7.37 -38.50 23.10
C THR A 136 -6.63 -39.44 24.04
N GLU A 137 -6.79 -39.23 25.35
CA GLU A 137 -6.27 -40.16 26.37
C GLU A 137 -6.87 -41.56 26.22
N SER A 138 -8.09 -41.67 25.71
CA SER A 138 -8.76 -42.92 25.38
C SER A 138 -8.27 -43.59 24.08
N GLY A 139 -7.24 -43.03 23.41
CA GLY A 139 -6.64 -43.59 22.18
C GLY A 139 -7.41 -43.25 20.90
N LEU A 140 -8.38 -42.35 20.95
CA LEU A 140 -9.25 -42.00 19.82
C LEU A 140 -8.68 -40.86 18.99
N SER A 141 -8.68 -41.03 17.67
CA SER A 141 -8.13 -40.04 16.73
C SER A 141 -9.08 -38.85 16.49
N LEU A 142 -9.40 -38.11 17.55
CA LEU A 142 -10.40 -37.03 17.54
C LEU A 142 -10.13 -35.99 16.45
N GLY A 143 -8.87 -35.62 16.21
CA GLY A 143 -8.51 -34.64 15.18
C GLY A 143 -8.82 -35.09 13.75
N SER A 144 -8.64 -36.39 13.47
CA SER A 144 -9.00 -36.98 12.18
C SER A 144 -10.51 -37.08 12.04
N TRP A 145 -11.20 -37.48 13.12
CA TRP A 145 -12.65 -37.62 13.15
C TRP A 145 -13.37 -36.29 12.89
N ILE A 146 -13.00 -35.20 13.59
CA ILE A 146 -13.57 -33.85 13.37
C ILE A 146 -13.40 -33.42 11.91
N LEU A 147 -12.23 -33.67 11.30
CA LEU A 147 -11.99 -33.35 9.89
C LEU A 147 -12.89 -34.17 8.94
N THR A 148 -13.09 -35.45 9.23
CA THR A 148 -14.01 -36.32 8.48
C THR A 148 -15.44 -35.80 8.58
N GLN A 149 -15.92 -35.39 9.76
CA GLN A 149 -17.27 -34.81 9.91
C GLN A 149 -17.46 -33.56 9.04
N ARG A 150 -16.46 -32.65 9.00
CA ARG A 150 -16.49 -31.46 8.13
C ARG A 150 -16.59 -31.84 6.65
N ARG A 151 -15.82 -32.86 6.23
CA ARG A 151 -15.77 -33.33 4.84
C ARG A 151 -17.05 -34.04 4.38
N VAL A 152 -17.67 -34.81 5.27
CA VAL A 152 -18.95 -35.46 5.03
C VAL A 152 -20.05 -34.41 4.84
N ARG A 153 -20.12 -33.39 5.71
CA ARG A 153 -21.09 -32.27 5.52
C ARG A 153 -20.83 -31.48 4.24
N ALA A 154 -19.57 -31.31 3.85
CA ALA A 154 -19.20 -30.64 2.59
C ALA A 154 -19.46 -31.49 1.33
N GLY A 155 -19.90 -32.75 1.46
CA GLY A 155 -20.13 -33.67 0.34
C GLY A 155 -18.84 -34.16 -0.34
N THR A 156 -17.68 -33.93 0.27
CA THR A 156 -16.36 -34.31 -0.29
C THR A 156 -15.97 -35.75 0.01
N VAL A 157 -16.63 -36.39 0.98
CA VAL A 157 -16.41 -37.79 1.39
C VAL A 157 -17.78 -38.45 1.54
N ALA A 158 -17.89 -39.71 1.10
CA ALA A 158 -19.11 -40.49 1.23
C ALA A 158 -19.51 -40.65 2.70
N GLY A 159 -20.76 -40.31 3.01
CA GLY A 159 -21.34 -40.38 4.35
C GLY A 159 -22.54 -39.44 4.45
N SER A 160 -23.40 -39.67 5.45
CA SER A 160 -24.50 -38.77 5.78
C SER A 160 -24.44 -38.41 7.26
N LEU A 161 -24.73 -37.14 7.56
CA LEU A 161 -24.92 -36.67 8.92
C LEU A 161 -26.39 -36.36 9.09
N SER A 162 -27.02 -36.97 10.10
CA SER A 162 -28.39 -36.63 10.46
C SER A 162 -28.47 -35.18 10.96
N GLU A 163 -29.63 -34.54 10.80
CA GLU A 163 -29.86 -33.20 11.33
C GLU A 163 -29.61 -33.12 12.84
N GLY A 164 -29.92 -34.18 13.58
CA GLY A 164 -29.66 -34.28 15.03
C GLY A 164 -28.16 -34.26 15.36
N GLN A 165 -27.33 -34.98 14.59
CA GLN A 165 -25.87 -34.96 14.76
C GLN A 165 -25.27 -33.59 14.42
N ILE A 166 -25.79 -32.93 13.40
CA ILE A 166 -25.41 -31.56 13.03
C ILE A 166 -25.71 -30.60 14.18
N LYS A 167 -26.95 -30.59 14.71
CA LYS A 167 -27.34 -29.73 15.83
C LYS A 167 -26.48 -29.98 17.07
N ARG A 168 -26.17 -31.24 17.37
CA ARG A 168 -25.30 -31.61 18.50
C ARG A 168 -23.88 -31.06 18.34
N LEU A 169 -23.31 -31.12 17.14
CA LEU A 169 -21.99 -30.57 16.83
C LEU A 169 -22.00 -29.04 16.81
N ASP A 170 -23.05 -28.43 16.29
CA ASP A 170 -23.25 -26.97 16.32
C ASP A 170 -23.28 -26.44 17.77
N ALA A 171 -23.94 -27.17 18.68
CA ALA A 171 -24.02 -26.81 20.10
C ALA A 171 -22.66 -26.77 20.83
N ILE A 172 -21.68 -27.56 20.36
CA ILE A 172 -20.30 -27.55 20.90
C ILE A 172 -19.34 -26.72 20.05
N GLY A 173 -19.86 -25.78 19.25
CA GLY A 173 -19.06 -24.81 18.51
C GLY A 173 -18.35 -25.37 17.27
N MET A 174 -18.89 -26.43 16.65
CA MET A 174 -18.31 -27.01 15.45
C MET A 174 -18.30 -26.01 14.28
N ARG A 175 -17.09 -25.65 13.83
CA ARG A 175 -16.90 -24.85 12.61
C ARG A 175 -16.84 -25.76 11.39
N TRP A 176 -17.81 -25.61 10.50
CA TRP A 176 -17.93 -26.45 9.29
C TRP A 176 -17.10 -25.95 8.12
N LYS A 177 -16.92 -24.63 8.00
CA LYS A 177 -16.09 -24.02 6.95
C LYS A 177 -14.62 -24.06 7.34
N ASP A 178 -13.73 -24.29 6.37
CA ASP A 178 -12.29 -24.24 6.61
C ASP A 178 -11.89 -22.80 6.94
N LYS A 179 -11.18 -22.61 8.06
CA LYS A 179 -10.64 -21.31 8.47
C LYS A 179 -9.85 -20.64 7.35
N ARG A 180 -9.19 -21.43 6.49
CA ARG A 180 -8.42 -20.93 5.34
C ARG A 180 -9.32 -20.35 4.26
N GLU A 181 -10.46 -20.96 4.00
CA GLU A 181 -11.45 -20.47 3.04
C GLU A 181 -12.10 -19.19 3.55
N GLU A 182 -12.47 -19.14 4.83
CA GLU A 182 -13.02 -17.93 5.45
C GLU A 182 -12.01 -16.77 5.45
N GLN A 183 -10.73 -17.05 5.79
CA GLN A 183 -9.67 -16.05 5.68
C GLN A 183 -9.41 -15.61 4.24
N PHE A 184 -9.60 -16.50 3.26
CA PHE A 184 -9.48 -16.16 1.85
C PHE A 184 -10.60 -15.23 1.41
N GLU A 185 -11.87 -15.56 1.71
CA GLU A 185 -13.02 -14.72 1.37
C GLU A 185 -12.98 -13.38 2.10
N LYS A 186 -12.55 -13.36 3.37
CA LYS A 186 -12.32 -12.10 4.11
C LYS A 186 -11.22 -11.26 3.47
N GLY A 187 -10.08 -11.86 3.12
CA GLY A 187 -8.99 -11.15 2.45
C GLY A 187 -9.38 -10.64 1.07
N LEU A 188 -10.21 -11.38 0.33
CA LEU A 188 -10.76 -10.99 -0.96
C LEU A 188 -11.68 -9.77 -0.84
N ALA A 189 -12.58 -9.76 0.16
CA ALA A 189 -13.46 -8.63 0.42
C ALA A 189 -12.67 -7.36 0.82
N GLU A 190 -11.66 -7.51 1.69
CA GLU A 190 -10.81 -6.40 2.11
C GLU A 190 -9.91 -5.87 0.97
N LEU A 191 -9.44 -6.75 0.08
CA LEU A 191 -8.74 -6.34 -1.14
C LEU A 191 -9.65 -5.50 -2.04
N LYS A 192 -10.90 -5.93 -2.27
CA LYS A 192 -11.86 -5.14 -3.07
C LYS A 192 -12.10 -3.76 -2.50
N ARG A 193 -12.35 -3.67 -1.19
CA ARG A 193 -12.50 -2.39 -0.47
C ARG A 193 -11.27 -1.51 -0.61
N PHE A 194 -10.08 -2.09 -0.51
CA PHE A 194 -8.83 -1.36 -0.69
C PHE A 194 -8.69 -0.81 -2.11
N VAL A 195 -9.01 -1.62 -3.12
CA VAL A 195 -8.94 -1.23 -4.53
C VAL A 195 -9.97 -0.15 -4.86
N GLU A 196 -11.19 -0.26 -4.36
CA GLU A 196 -12.23 0.77 -4.51
C GLU A 196 -11.79 2.12 -3.92
N LYS A 197 -11.10 2.10 -2.77
CA LYS A 197 -10.64 3.33 -2.10
C LYS A 197 -9.40 3.95 -2.74
N ASN A 198 -8.43 3.15 -3.14
CA ASN A 198 -7.11 3.64 -3.59
C ASN A 198 -6.95 3.59 -5.12
N GLY A 199 -7.91 3.00 -5.84
CA GLY A 199 -7.85 2.76 -7.28
C GLY A 199 -6.87 1.66 -7.70
N HIS A 200 -6.19 0.99 -6.76
CA HIS A 200 -5.18 -0.02 -7.07
C HIS A 200 -4.97 -1.08 -5.99
N GLY A 201 -4.49 -2.27 -6.39
CA GLY A 201 -4.18 -3.40 -5.50
C GLY A 201 -2.76 -3.45 -4.96
N ASP A 202 -1.95 -2.39 -5.13
CA ASP A 202 -0.63 -2.30 -4.50
C ASP A 202 -0.74 -1.92 -3.02
N VAL A 203 -0.79 -2.94 -2.17
CA VAL A 203 -0.88 -2.81 -0.72
C VAL A 203 0.49 -2.94 -0.06
N SER A 204 0.80 -2.01 0.85
CA SER A 204 2.01 -2.09 1.69
C SER A 204 2.01 -3.33 2.58
N LEU A 205 3.18 -3.95 2.79
CA LEU A 205 3.30 -5.16 3.62
C LEU A 205 2.79 -4.97 5.06
N GLN A 206 2.95 -3.76 5.61
CA GLN A 206 2.52 -3.40 6.96
C GLN A 206 1.08 -2.87 7.02
N TYR A 207 0.36 -2.87 5.90
CA TYR A 207 -1.00 -2.38 5.88
C TYR A 207 -1.93 -3.34 6.61
N GLU A 208 -2.62 -2.80 7.61
CA GLU A 208 -3.70 -3.46 8.34
C GLU A 208 -4.99 -2.68 8.12
N THR A 209 -6.08 -3.41 7.93
CA THR A 209 -7.42 -2.83 7.78
C THR A 209 -7.90 -2.27 9.12
N ALA A 210 -8.93 -1.41 9.09
CA ALA A 210 -9.54 -0.88 10.31
C ALA A 210 -10.03 -1.98 11.27
N ASP A 211 -10.43 -3.12 10.72
CA ASP A 211 -10.90 -4.30 11.46
C ASP A 211 -9.75 -5.20 11.97
N GLY A 212 -8.50 -4.72 11.92
CA GLY A 212 -7.31 -5.43 12.38
C GLY A 212 -6.88 -6.60 11.48
N PHE A 213 -7.43 -6.73 10.27
CA PHE A 213 -6.99 -7.76 9.33
C PHE A 213 -5.68 -7.33 8.63
N PRO A 214 -4.60 -8.14 8.70
CA PRO A 214 -3.30 -7.80 8.13
C PRO A 214 -3.27 -8.07 6.61
N LEU A 215 -3.98 -7.24 5.85
CA LEU A 215 -4.17 -7.40 4.40
C LEU A 215 -2.83 -7.41 3.65
N GLY A 216 -1.85 -6.58 4.03
CA GLY A 216 -0.53 -6.55 3.40
C GLY A 216 0.22 -7.89 3.48
N LYS A 217 0.21 -8.51 4.66
CA LYS A 217 0.81 -9.84 4.88
C LYS A 217 0.05 -10.92 4.12
N TRP A 218 -1.29 -10.84 4.10
CA TRP A 218 -2.13 -11.79 3.38
C TRP A 218 -1.90 -11.75 1.86
N ILE A 219 -1.85 -10.56 1.25
CA ILE A 219 -1.55 -10.37 -0.17
C ILE A 219 -0.16 -10.91 -0.50
N SER A 220 0.85 -10.65 0.34
CA SER A 220 2.20 -11.19 0.15
C SER A 220 2.22 -12.73 0.17
N ALA A 221 1.44 -13.34 1.07
CA ALA A 221 1.26 -14.78 1.11
C ALA A 221 0.56 -15.32 -0.16
N MET A 222 -0.45 -14.62 -0.68
CA MET A 222 -1.13 -15.01 -1.93
C MET A 222 -0.18 -14.94 -3.14
N ARG A 223 0.61 -13.86 -3.28
CA ARG A 223 1.65 -13.73 -4.33
C ARG A 223 2.66 -14.87 -4.26
N SER A 224 3.10 -15.21 -3.04
CA SER A 224 4.05 -16.30 -2.81
C SER A 224 3.47 -17.66 -3.22
N LYS A 225 2.18 -17.91 -2.97
CA LYS A 225 1.49 -19.14 -3.37
C LYS A 225 1.29 -19.23 -4.89
N TYR A 226 0.96 -18.11 -5.52
CA TYR A 226 0.83 -17.99 -6.97
C TYR A 226 2.16 -18.28 -7.68
N LYS A 227 3.25 -17.66 -7.22
CA LYS A 227 4.61 -17.92 -7.75
C LYS A 227 5.04 -19.39 -7.62
N LYS A 228 4.55 -20.10 -6.60
CA LYS A 228 4.82 -21.54 -6.37
C LYS A 228 3.87 -22.47 -7.15
N GLY A 229 2.91 -21.95 -7.91
CA GLY A 229 1.90 -22.76 -8.61
C GLY A 229 0.93 -23.49 -7.67
N SER A 230 0.85 -23.07 -6.40
CA SER A 230 0.05 -23.75 -5.35
C SER A 230 -1.34 -23.17 -5.15
N LEU A 231 -1.72 -22.15 -5.94
CA LEU A 231 -3.03 -21.51 -5.89
C LEU A 231 -3.96 -22.15 -6.92
N GLU A 232 -5.18 -22.48 -6.52
CA GLU A 232 -6.18 -23.01 -7.45
C GLU A 232 -6.58 -21.94 -8.49
N ARG A 233 -6.79 -22.35 -9.75
CA ARG A 233 -7.17 -21.44 -10.85
C ARG A 233 -8.38 -20.56 -10.52
N LYS A 234 -9.43 -21.13 -9.92
CA LYS A 234 -10.62 -20.38 -9.49
C LYS A 234 -10.29 -19.28 -8.46
N ALA A 235 -9.32 -19.53 -7.57
CA ALA A 235 -8.88 -18.54 -6.60
C ALA A 235 -8.06 -17.42 -7.26
N VAL A 236 -7.25 -17.74 -8.29
CA VAL A 236 -6.54 -16.75 -9.11
C VAL A 236 -7.54 -15.82 -9.80
N GLU A 237 -8.53 -16.38 -10.50
CA GLU A 237 -9.54 -15.60 -11.23
C GLU A 237 -10.34 -14.67 -10.30
N LYS A 238 -10.67 -15.14 -9.08
CA LYS A 238 -11.32 -14.29 -8.06
C LYS A 238 -10.45 -13.11 -7.65
N LEU A 239 -9.15 -13.35 -7.42
CA LEU A 239 -8.20 -12.32 -7.02
C LEU A 239 -7.94 -11.30 -8.14
N GLU A 240 -7.80 -11.76 -9.39
CA GLU A 240 -7.65 -10.89 -10.55
C GLU A 240 -8.86 -9.95 -10.72
N LYS A 241 -10.08 -10.49 -10.61
CA LYS A 241 -11.31 -9.70 -10.61
C LYS A 241 -11.40 -8.69 -9.47
N ALA A 242 -10.71 -8.96 -8.36
CA ALA A 242 -10.64 -8.04 -7.22
C ALA A 242 -9.54 -6.97 -7.37
N GLY A 243 -8.81 -6.92 -8.48
CA GLY A 243 -7.74 -5.96 -8.71
C GLY A 243 -6.39 -6.36 -8.12
N MET A 244 -6.16 -7.67 -7.91
CA MET A 244 -4.89 -8.19 -7.41
C MET A 244 -3.73 -7.87 -8.36
N VAL A 245 -2.73 -7.17 -7.84
CA VAL A 245 -1.46 -6.95 -8.55
C VAL A 245 -0.51 -8.10 -8.21
N TRP A 246 -0.22 -8.98 -9.17
CA TRP A 246 0.73 -10.10 -9.00
C TRP A 246 2.19 -9.63 -9.03
N ASP A 247 2.57 -8.89 -10.07
CA ASP A 247 3.89 -8.26 -10.18
C ASP A 247 3.81 -6.78 -9.80
N VAL A 248 4.23 -6.49 -8.56
CA VAL A 248 4.28 -5.13 -8.03
C VAL A 248 5.29 -4.25 -8.75
N ARG A 249 6.42 -4.83 -9.21
CA ARG A 249 7.48 -4.06 -9.85
C ARG A 249 7.02 -3.59 -11.23
N GLN A 250 6.46 -4.50 -12.02
CA GLN A 250 5.89 -4.16 -13.33
C GLN A 250 4.77 -3.14 -13.18
N TYR A 251 3.82 -3.39 -12.29
CA TYR A 251 2.70 -2.48 -12.04
C TYR A 251 3.17 -1.07 -11.64
N ARG A 252 4.11 -0.96 -10.70
CA ARG A 252 4.70 0.33 -10.32
C ARG A 252 5.42 0.98 -11.51
N TRP A 253 6.18 0.22 -12.29
CA TRP A 253 6.86 0.77 -13.46
C TRP A 253 5.86 1.36 -14.47
N GLU A 254 4.78 0.64 -14.80
CA GLU A 254 3.73 1.13 -15.72
C GLU A 254 3.00 2.36 -15.17
N MET A 255 2.72 2.37 -13.86
CA MET A 255 2.14 3.51 -13.17
C MET A 255 3.03 4.76 -13.30
N TYR A 256 4.32 4.65 -13.03
CA TYR A 256 5.25 5.77 -13.15
C TYR A 256 5.50 6.17 -14.62
N TYR A 257 5.50 5.21 -15.54
CA TYR A 257 5.58 5.47 -16.97
C TYR A 257 4.39 6.30 -17.46
N ARG A 258 3.18 5.99 -17.00
CA ARG A 258 1.98 6.79 -17.30
C ARG A 258 2.09 8.21 -16.75
N ALA A 259 2.55 8.37 -15.51
CA ALA A 259 2.79 9.68 -14.92
C ALA A 259 3.87 10.48 -15.68
N ALA A 260 4.92 9.80 -16.19
CA ALA A 260 5.92 10.43 -17.04
C ALA A 260 5.30 10.91 -18.37
N LYS A 261 4.44 10.09 -19.00
CA LYS A 261 3.73 10.46 -20.22
C LYS A 261 2.83 11.68 -19.99
N GLU A 262 2.02 11.68 -18.93
CA GLU A 262 1.16 12.82 -18.56
C GLU A 262 1.98 14.08 -18.32
N TYR A 263 3.12 13.98 -17.62
CA TYR A 263 4.03 15.10 -17.45
C TYR A 263 4.55 15.63 -18.78
N LYS A 264 4.97 14.76 -19.70
CA LYS A 264 5.41 15.16 -21.04
C LYS A 264 4.29 15.87 -21.81
N ASP A 265 3.07 15.36 -21.73
CA ASP A 265 1.92 15.95 -22.43
C ASP A 265 1.61 17.36 -21.88
N CYS A 266 1.85 17.62 -20.59
CA CYS A 266 1.64 18.93 -19.97
C CYS A 266 2.80 19.92 -20.17
N PHE A 267 4.05 19.46 -20.10
CA PHE A 267 5.24 20.31 -20.03
C PHE A 267 6.14 20.26 -21.28
N GLY A 268 5.88 19.34 -22.21
CA GLY A 268 6.58 19.22 -23.49
C GLY A 268 7.90 18.43 -23.44
N ASP A 269 8.47 18.20 -22.25
CA ASP A 269 9.70 17.43 -22.05
C ASP A 269 9.62 16.48 -20.83
N LEU A 270 10.64 15.62 -20.69
CA LEU A 270 10.80 14.69 -19.56
C LEU A 270 11.94 15.09 -18.61
N GLU A 271 12.31 16.36 -18.58
CA GLU A 271 13.42 16.87 -17.77
C GLU A 271 12.93 17.27 -16.37
N ILE A 272 12.50 16.24 -15.66
CA ILE A 272 11.86 16.33 -14.34
C ILE A 272 12.94 16.53 -13.25
N PRO A 273 12.81 17.53 -12.35
CA PRO A 273 13.76 17.67 -11.25
C PRO A 273 13.73 16.44 -10.35
N GLY A 274 14.89 16.06 -9.81
CA GLY A 274 15.01 14.83 -9.01
C GLY A 274 14.14 14.79 -7.76
N CYS A 275 13.68 15.93 -7.26
CA CYS A 275 12.77 16.05 -6.13
C CYS A 275 11.29 16.19 -6.53
N TYR A 276 10.96 16.19 -7.82
CA TYR A 276 9.58 16.38 -8.29
C TYR A 276 8.67 15.26 -7.78
N VAL A 277 7.52 15.70 -7.27
CA VAL A 277 6.42 14.84 -6.85
C VAL A 277 5.18 15.33 -7.59
N THR A 278 4.47 14.41 -8.24
CA THR A 278 3.18 14.68 -8.89
C THR A 278 2.11 15.03 -7.85
N GLU A 279 0.99 15.61 -8.29
CA GLU A 279 -0.11 16.00 -7.39
C GLU A 279 -0.68 14.83 -6.58
N ASP A 280 -0.65 13.63 -7.15
CA ASP A 280 -1.06 12.37 -6.52
C ASP A 280 0.05 11.70 -5.68
N GLY A 281 1.14 12.42 -5.39
CA GLY A 281 2.18 12.02 -4.44
C GLY A 281 3.27 11.09 -5.00
N LYS A 282 3.29 10.81 -6.30
CA LYS A 282 4.31 9.93 -6.92
C LYS A 282 5.62 10.69 -7.09
N LYS A 283 6.72 10.11 -6.59
CA LYS A 283 8.08 10.71 -6.67
C LYS A 283 8.71 10.51 -8.04
N LEU A 284 8.07 11.06 -9.07
CA LEU A 284 8.38 10.83 -10.47
C LEU A 284 9.83 11.23 -10.82
N GLY A 285 10.33 12.33 -10.24
CA GLY A 285 11.72 12.76 -10.45
C GLY A 285 12.77 11.77 -9.94
N VAL A 286 12.51 11.17 -8.77
CA VAL A 286 13.38 10.11 -8.21
C VAL A 286 13.32 8.86 -9.09
N TRP A 287 12.12 8.48 -9.53
CA TRP A 287 11.94 7.31 -10.38
C TRP A 287 12.67 7.43 -11.71
N LEU A 288 12.56 8.56 -12.43
CA LEU A 288 13.29 8.79 -13.69
C LEU A 288 14.80 8.77 -13.49
N ASN A 289 15.33 9.36 -12.42
CA ASN A 289 16.76 9.30 -12.11
C ASN A 289 17.24 7.87 -11.85
N ASN A 290 16.42 7.05 -11.19
CA ASN A 290 16.72 5.63 -11.01
C ASN A 290 16.72 4.88 -12.35
N GLN A 291 15.83 5.21 -13.29
CA GLN A 291 15.86 4.63 -14.65
C GLN A 291 17.15 5.04 -15.38
N LYS A 292 17.50 6.34 -15.39
CA LYS A 292 18.75 6.85 -16.01
C LYS A 292 20.01 6.23 -15.37
N SER A 293 19.99 5.95 -14.06
CA SER A 293 21.09 5.26 -13.36
C SER A 293 21.19 3.79 -13.75
N SER A 294 20.06 3.08 -13.79
CA SER A 294 20.00 1.67 -14.19
C SER A 294 20.41 1.48 -15.65
N TYR A 295 20.01 2.39 -16.54
CA TYR A 295 20.45 2.41 -17.94
C TYR A 295 21.97 2.58 -18.05
N ARG A 296 22.56 3.56 -17.33
CA ARG A 296 24.02 3.76 -17.30
C ARG A 296 24.79 2.57 -16.74
N LYS A 297 24.25 1.87 -15.73
CA LYS A 297 24.89 0.66 -15.21
C LYS A 297 24.90 -0.49 -16.22
N LYS A 298 23.82 -0.63 -17.01
CA LYS A 298 23.65 -1.70 -17.99
C LYS A 298 24.38 -1.41 -19.31
N TYR A 299 24.29 -0.19 -19.82
CA TYR A 299 24.76 0.21 -21.15
C TYR A 299 25.94 1.20 -21.14
N GLY A 300 26.33 1.75 -19.98
CA GLY A 300 27.38 2.77 -19.90
C GLY A 300 28.80 2.28 -20.19
N LYS A 301 29.06 0.97 -20.10
CA LYS A 301 30.32 0.37 -20.60
C LYS A 301 30.30 0.11 -22.12
N ILE A 302 29.10 -0.04 -22.69
CA ILE A 302 28.94 -0.31 -24.12
C ILE A 302 29.04 1.00 -24.91
N SER A 303 28.56 2.12 -24.37
CA SER A 303 28.62 3.41 -25.06
C SER A 303 30.04 3.95 -25.29
N SER A 304 31.00 3.76 -24.37
CA SER A 304 32.39 4.15 -24.63
C SER A 304 33.03 3.28 -25.72
N ASN A 305 32.80 1.96 -25.65
CA ASN A 305 33.36 1.02 -26.61
C ASN A 305 32.66 1.08 -27.97
N SER A 306 31.39 1.45 -28.04
CA SER A 306 30.62 1.59 -29.29
C SER A 306 31.00 2.86 -30.03
N LEU A 307 31.23 3.98 -29.32
CA LEU A 307 31.77 5.20 -29.94
C LEU A 307 33.22 4.99 -30.40
N GLU A 308 34.06 4.32 -29.60
CA GLU A 308 35.42 3.98 -30.03
C GLU A 308 35.44 2.97 -31.18
N ALA A 309 34.53 1.99 -31.21
CA ALA A 309 34.41 1.02 -32.30
C ALA A 309 33.83 1.63 -33.59
N GLU A 310 32.85 2.52 -33.49
CA GLU A 310 32.31 3.26 -34.64
C GLU A 310 33.34 4.26 -35.19
N VAL A 311 34.06 4.98 -34.33
CA VAL A 311 35.15 5.86 -34.74
C VAL A 311 36.30 5.05 -35.35
N ALA A 312 36.64 3.88 -34.80
CA ALA A 312 37.65 2.99 -35.36
C ALA A 312 37.21 2.40 -36.72
N ALA A 313 35.95 1.99 -36.86
CA ALA A 313 35.40 1.48 -38.12
C ALA A 313 35.33 2.57 -39.20
N VAL A 314 34.97 3.80 -38.83
CA VAL A 314 34.99 4.96 -39.73
C VAL A 314 36.43 5.32 -40.12
N GLN A 315 37.38 5.31 -39.18
CA GLN A 315 38.81 5.53 -39.48
C GLN A 315 39.41 4.42 -40.35
N GLU A 316 39.00 3.17 -40.16
CA GLU A 316 39.42 2.04 -40.98
C GLU A 316 38.80 2.11 -42.39
N ASN A 317 37.54 2.54 -42.50
CA ASN A 317 36.89 2.79 -43.78
C ASN A 317 37.48 4.00 -44.52
N ILE A 318 37.91 5.05 -43.81
CA ILE A 318 38.65 6.18 -44.39
C ILE A 318 40.01 5.69 -44.91
N LYS A 319 40.76 4.91 -44.12
CA LYS A 319 42.03 4.30 -44.57
C LYS A 319 41.86 3.35 -45.75
N LYS A 320 40.78 2.54 -45.78
CA LYS A 320 40.44 1.67 -46.93
C LYS A 320 40.06 2.50 -48.15
N SER A 321 39.32 3.60 -47.98
CA SER A 321 38.96 4.50 -49.09
C SER A 321 40.16 5.28 -49.65
N GLU A 322 41.11 5.66 -48.80
CA GLU A 322 42.39 6.28 -49.21
C GLU A 322 43.30 5.25 -49.91
N ALA A 323 43.26 3.98 -49.49
CA ALA A 323 43.99 2.89 -50.13
C ALA A 323 43.34 2.43 -51.45
N SER A 324 42.03 2.60 -51.63
CA SER A 324 41.28 2.24 -52.85
C SER A 324 41.35 3.28 -53.98
N ILE A 325 42.02 4.42 -53.79
CA ILE A 325 42.34 5.36 -54.88
C ILE A 325 43.52 4.86 -55.74
N ILE A 326 44.20 3.77 -55.33
CA ILE A 326 45.28 3.15 -56.10
C ILE A 326 44.96 1.65 -56.29
N GLN A 327 44.79 1.25 -57.56
CA GLN A 327 44.62 -0.12 -58.11
C GLN A 327 43.19 -0.67 -58.32
N VAL A 328 42.63 -0.27 -59.48
CA VAL A 328 42.12 -1.10 -60.60
C VAL A 328 41.96 -2.63 -60.41
N ASN A 329 40.72 -3.08 -60.66
CA ASN A 329 40.20 -4.37 -61.19
C ASN A 329 40.78 -5.73 -60.70
N THR A 330 39.91 -6.64 -60.24
CA THR A 330 39.30 -7.76 -61.03
C THR A 330 38.38 -8.68 -60.17
N GLU A 331 37.23 -9.02 -60.76
CA GLU A 331 36.47 -10.29 -60.78
C GLU A 331 36.38 -11.25 -59.56
N GLY A 332 35.16 -11.75 -59.32
CA GLY A 332 34.95 -13.06 -58.68
C GLY A 332 33.62 -13.24 -57.92
N LEU A 333 32.55 -13.57 -58.64
CA LEU A 333 31.31 -14.14 -58.08
C LEU A 333 31.54 -15.61 -57.64
N THR A 334 30.99 -16.03 -56.50
CA THR A 334 30.22 -17.29 -56.37
C THR A 334 29.53 -17.44 -55.01
N GLU A 335 28.38 -18.11 -55.05
CA GLU A 335 27.29 -18.26 -54.08
C GLU A 335 27.61 -19.13 -52.84
N CYS A 336 26.85 -18.99 -51.75
CA CYS A 336 25.75 -19.94 -51.41
C CYS A 336 25.11 -19.74 -50.01
N ARG A 337 23.77 -19.64 -50.06
CA ARG A 337 22.74 -20.31 -49.24
C ARG A 337 22.55 -20.03 -47.74
N TYR A 338 21.35 -19.51 -47.49
CA TYR A 338 20.45 -19.75 -46.35
C TYR A 338 20.40 -21.23 -45.89
N THR A 339 20.36 -21.43 -44.57
CA THR A 339 19.53 -22.46 -43.93
C THR A 339 18.95 -21.90 -42.62
N GLY A 340 17.72 -22.29 -42.34
CA GLY A 340 16.86 -21.69 -41.33
C GLY A 340 17.10 -22.18 -39.89
N GLU A 341 16.62 -21.33 -38.98
CA GLU A 341 15.90 -21.64 -37.75
C GLU A 341 16.51 -22.63 -36.75
N LYS A 342 16.89 -22.06 -35.59
CA LYS A 342 16.59 -22.64 -34.28
C LYS A 342 16.07 -21.55 -33.36
N GLU A 343 14.80 -21.68 -32.97
CA GLU A 343 14.26 -21.05 -31.77
C GLU A 343 15.14 -21.46 -30.58
N HIS A 344 15.90 -20.50 -30.05
CA HIS A 344 16.62 -20.67 -28.81
C HIS A 344 15.75 -20.17 -27.67
N ASP A 345 15.34 -21.10 -26.81
CA ASP A 345 14.80 -20.88 -25.47
C ASP A 345 15.61 -19.79 -24.75
N PHE A 346 15.02 -18.59 -24.63
CA PHE A 346 15.55 -17.56 -23.75
C PHE A 346 15.26 -17.97 -22.30
N ALA A 347 16.22 -18.69 -21.72
CA ALA A 347 16.36 -18.79 -20.28
C ALA A 347 16.40 -17.35 -19.71
N GLU A 348 15.37 -16.98 -18.95
CA GLU A 348 15.28 -15.72 -18.23
C GLU A 348 16.51 -15.56 -17.31
N GLU A 349 17.53 -14.87 -17.82
CA GLU A 349 18.61 -14.37 -16.98
C GLU A 349 18.03 -13.41 -15.96
N LYS A 350 18.28 -13.71 -14.67
CA LYS A 350 17.92 -12.87 -13.53
C LYS A 350 18.66 -11.53 -13.59
N GLY A 351 18.20 -10.63 -14.44
CA GLY A 351 18.75 -9.30 -14.66
C GLY A 351 18.09 -8.26 -13.75
N TYR A 352 18.83 -7.78 -12.75
CA TYR A 352 18.49 -6.60 -11.96
C TYR A 352 18.69 -5.30 -12.77
N GLY A 353 17.96 -5.12 -13.88
CA GLY A 353 18.08 -3.94 -14.75
C GLY A 353 16.85 -3.68 -15.62
N LEU A 354 16.80 -2.52 -16.31
CA LEU A 354 15.73 -2.22 -17.28
C LEU A 354 15.67 -3.31 -18.37
N THR A 355 14.47 -3.78 -18.67
CA THR A 355 14.23 -4.63 -19.84
C THR A 355 14.36 -3.80 -21.12
N GLU A 356 14.65 -4.42 -22.26
CA GLU A 356 14.73 -3.72 -23.56
C GLU A 356 13.41 -3.04 -23.93
N GLU A 357 12.27 -3.69 -23.69
CA GLU A 357 10.95 -3.09 -23.92
C GLU A 357 10.74 -1.79 -23.11
N GLN A 358 11.17 -1.78 -21.84
CA GLN A 358 11.11 -0.58 -20.99
C GLN A 358 12.01 0.54 -21.49
N VAL A 359 13.18 0.22 -22.05
CA VAL A 359 14.07 1.21 -22.68
C VAL A 359 13.40 1.83 -23.90
N GLN A 360 12.90 1.00 -24.82
CA GLN A 360 12.20 1.46 -26.02
C GLN A 360 10.99 2.34 -25.69
N LYS A 361 10.20 1.98 -24.68
CA LYS A 361 9.07 2.79 -24.21
C LYS A 361 9.52 4.18 -23.73
N LEU A 362 10.60 4.25 -22.95
CA LEU A 362 11.11 5.53 -22.45
C LEU A 362 11.75 6.37 -23.57
N GLU A 363 12.40 5.73 -24.55
CA GLU A 363 12.95 6.39 -25.74
C GLU A 363 11.85 6.95 -26.65
N ALA A 364 10.75 6.22 -26.84
CA ALA A 364 9.57 6.72 -27.53
C ALA A 364 8.95 7.93 -26.82
N LEU A 365 9.05 7.98 -25.49
CA LEU A 365 8.70 9.18 -24.73
C LEU A 365 9.76 10.29 -24.81
N GLY A 366 10.89 10.08 -25.48
CA GLY A 366 11.92 11.11 -25.65
C GLY A 366 12.77 11.33 -24.40
N ILE A 367 13.00 10.28 -23.59
CA ILE A 367 13.90 10.38 -22.45
C ILE A 367 15.33 10.72 -22.91
N CYS A 368 15.97 11.70 -22.26
CA CYS A 368 17.39 11.95 -22.45
C CYS A 368 18.20 11.11 -21.46
N TRP A 369 18.93 10.10 -21.97
CA TRP A 369 19.78 9.22 -21.15
C TRP A 369 21.05 9.91 -20.64
N GLU A 370 21.55 10.89 -21.39
CA GLU A 370 22.67 11.74 -20.96
C GLU A 370 22.18 12.77 -19.94
N VAL A 371 22.87 12.88 -18.81
CA VAL A 371 22.70 14.05 -17.94
C VAL A 371 23.51 15.18 -18.56
N LYS A 372 22.98 15.82 -19.60
CA LYS A 372 23.58 17.06 -20.09
C LYS A 372 23.34 18.12 -19.02
N ALA A 373 24.41 18.60 -18.39
CA ALA A 373 24.37 19.78 -17.54
C ALA A 373 23.73 21.00 -18.25
N GLU A 374 23.72 20.96 -19.58
CA GLU A 374 23.05 21.88 -20.50
C GLU A 374 21.52 21.93 -20.33
N SER A 375 20.85 20.79 -20.09
CA SER A 375 19.40 20.73 -19.87
C SER A 375 18.97 21.42 -18.56
N SER A 376 19.74 21.23 -17.48
CA SER A 376 19.48 21.93 -16.22
C SER A 376 19.71 23.43 -16.32
N PHE A 377 20.57 23.91 -17.22
CA PHE A 377 20.79 25.34 -17.42
C PHE A 377 19.61 25.97 -18.15
N GLU A 378 19.18 25.39 -19.28
CA GLU A 378 18.10 25.93 -20.10
C GLU A 378 16.79 26.04 -19.31
N ARG A 379 16.44 24.99 -18.55
CA ARG A 379 15.25 24.99 -17.71
C ARG A 379 15.29 26.11 -16.64
N LYS A 380 16.39 26.21 -15.90
CA LYS A 380 16.54 27.27 -14.88
C LYS A 380 16.59 28.66 -15.49
N TYR A 381 17.16 28.79 -16.69
CA TYR A 381 17.16 30.02 -17.48
C TYR A 381 15.74 30.45 -17.86
N GLN A 382 14.90 29.53 -18.38
CA GLN A 382 13.51 29.84 -18.73
C GLN A 382 12.69 30.26 -17.51
N ILE A 383 12.86 29.58 -16.38
CA ILE A 383 12.18 29.92 -15.13
C ILE A 383 12.64 31.29 -14.62
N ALA A 384 13.94 31.58 -14.65
CA ALA A 384 14.47 32.90 -14.30
C ALA A 384 14.01 33.99 -15.27
N ALA A 385 13.93 33.71 -16.58
CA ALA A 385 13.42 34.64 -17.59
C ALA A 385 11.93 34.95 -17.39
N LYS A 386 11.14 33.98 -16.89
CA LYS A 386 9.74 34.19 -16.51
C LYS A 386 9.65 35.04 -15.25
N TYR A 387 10.43 34.73 -14.22
CA TYR A 387 10.50 35.55 -13.01
C TYR A 387 10.90 37.00 -13.33
N TYR A 388 11.90 37.20 -14.19
CA TYR A 388 12.31 38.54 -14.60
C TYR A 388 11.21 39.30 -15.34
N ARG A 389 10.43 38.62 -16.20
CA ARG A 389 9.25 39.22 -16.85
C ARG A 389 8.17 39.64 -15.87
N GLU A 390 8.00 38.90 -14.77
CA GLU A 390 6.98 39.19 -13.74
C GLU A 390 7.42 40.28 -12.75
N TYR A 391 8.69 40.30 -12.35
CA TYR A 391 9.18 41.12 -11.22
C TYR A 391 10.27 42.14 -11.60
N GLY A 392 10.77 42.12 -12.84
CA GLY A 392 11.74 43.09 -13.35
C GLY A 392 13.14 43.02 -12.72
N ASN A 393 13.42 42.03 -11.87
CA ASN A 393 14.73 41.86 -11.24
C ASN A 393 15.08 40.37 -11.06
N LEU A 394 16.37 40.08 -10.87
CA LEU A 394 16.88 38.75 -10.51
C LEU A 394 17.61 38.77 -9.15
N GLU A 395 17.15 39.65 -8.26
CA GLU A 395 17.66 39.75 -6.90
C GLU A 395 16.76 38.99 -5.93
N MET A 396 17.25 37.83 -5.48
CA MET A 396 16.55 37.03 -4.48
C MET A 396 17.54 36.37 -3.50
N PRO A 397 17.10 36.07 -2.27
CA PRO A 397 17.88 35.30 -1.30
C PRO A 397 18.25 33.91 -1.82
N SER A 398 19.38 33.35 -1.37
CA SER A 398 19.85 32.00 -1.78
C SER A 398 18.91 30.85 -1.38
N THR A 399 17.91 31.12 -0.56
CA THR A 399 16.88 30.16 -0.14
C THR A 399 15.60 30.24 -0.96
N PHE A 400 15.51 31.19 -1.91
CA PHE A 400 14.27 31.46 -2.65
C PHE A 400 13.98 30.37 -3.69
N VAL A 401 12.76 29.81 -3.60
CA VAL A 401 12.25 28.76 -4.49
C VAL A 401 11.10 29.30 -5.31
N TYR A 402 11.15 29.12 -6.62
CA TYR A 402 10.11 29.54 -7.57
C TYR A 402 9.85 28.39 -8.54
N GLN A 403 8.57 28.00 -8.68
CA GLN A 403 8.13 26.85 -9.50
C GLN A 403 8.91 25.55 -9.18
N GLY A 404 9.16 25.31 -7.89
CA GLY A 404 9.87 24.11 -7.41
C GLY A 404 11.40 24.15 -7.55
N GLU A 405 11.97 25.21 -8.14
CA GLU A 405 13.41 25.38 -8.32
C GLU A 405 13.98 26.45 -7.40
N ASN A 406 15.12 26.16 -6.76
CA ASN A 406 15.84 27.16 -5.95
C ASN A 406 16.68 28.08 -6.84
N LEU A 407 16.01 29.08 -7.44
CA LEU A 407 16.64 30.10 -8.29
C LEU A 407 17.69 30.90 -7.52
N GLY A 408 17.45 31.21 -6.26
CA GLY A 408 18.37 32.01 -5.45
C GLY A 408 19.74 31.37 -5.28
N LYS A 409 19.76 30.06 -4.97
CA LYS A 409 20.99 29.27 -4.87
C LYS A 409 21.69 29.19 -6.22
N TRP A 410 20.94 28.88 -7.29
CA TRP A 410 21.49 28.74 -8.63
C TRP A 410 22.14 30.02 -9.15
N LEU A 411 21.48 31.18 -9.02
CA LEU A 411 22.05 32.47 -9.43
C LEU A 411 23.30 32.82 -8.62
N ASN A 412 23.39 32.42 -7.35
CA ASN A 412 24.58 32.62 -6.53
C ASN A 412 25.75 31.72 -6.96
N GLU A 413 25.48 30.47 -7.31
CA GLU A 413 26.47 29.54 -7.88
C GLU A 413 27.06 30.09 -9.19
N LEU A 414 26.22 30.67 -10.06
CA LEU A 414 26.67 31.31 -11.30
C LEU A 414 27.61 32.51 -11.05
N ARG A 415 27.29 33.36 -10.06
CA ARG A 415 28.15 34.50 -9.66
C ARG A 415 29.52 34.02 -9.17
N LEU A 416 29.53 32.99 -8.32
CA LEU A 416 30.78 32.40 -7.79
C LEU A 416 31.61 31.75 -8.91
N ALA A 417 30.97 31.04 -9.83
CA ALA A 417 31.63 30.41 -10.97
C ALA A 417 32.32 31.44 -11.89
N ARG A 418 31.73 32.63 -12.07
CA ARG A 418 32.34 33.72 -12.85
C ARG A 418 33.54 34.36 -12.14
N LYS A 419 33.51 34.45 -10.80
CA LYS A 419 34.56 35.11 -9.99
C LYS A 419 35.85 34.29 -9.87
N SER A 420 35.78 32.95 -9.84
CA SER A 420 36.95 32.15 -9.46
C SER A 420 37.97 31.86 -10.57
N LYS A 421 37.64 32.06 -11.86
CA LYS A 421 38.48 31.76 -13.07
C LYS A 421 39.24 30.41 -13.08
N SER A 422 39.00 29.51 -12.13
CA SER A 422 39.71 28.24 -11.88
C SER A 422 38.94 27.51 -10.75
N LEU A 423 38.57 26.22 -10.77
CA LEU A 423 38.88 25.06 -11.59
C LEU A 423 37.57 24.32 -11.97
N GLN A 424 37.57 23.61 -13.10
CA GLN A 424 36.63 22.55 -13.51
C GLN A 424 35.20 22.87 -14.02
N ASN A 425 34.76 24.11 -14.18
CA ASN A 425 33.41 24.33 -14.74
C ASN A 425 33.41 24.59 -16.25
N LYS A 426 33.44 23.52 -17.06
CA LYS A 426 33.20 23.57 -18.53
C LYS A 426 31.80 24.11 -18.92
N ASN A 427 30.95 24.51 -17.97
CA ASN A 427 29.53 24.80 -18.23
C ASN A 427 29.12 26.27 -18.37
N LEU A 428 29.92 27.25 -17.94
CA LEU A 428 29.57 28.67 -18.10
C LEU A 428 30.32 29.26 -19.30
N THR A 429 29.77 29.04 -20.49
CA THR A 429 30.28 29.61 -21.75
C THR A 429 29.93 31.10 -21.84
N GLU A 430 30.67 31.86 -22.67
CA GLU A 430 30.39 33.28 -22.90
C GLU A 430 28.98 33.50 -23.47
N GLU A 431 28.49 32.57 -24.31
CA GLU A 431 27.12 32.58 -24.82
C GLU A 431 26.07 32.52 -23.69
N LYS A 432 26.29 31.69 -22.67
CA LYS A 432 25.39 31.58 -21.50
C LYS A 432 25.42 32.85 -20.65
N VAL A 433 26.58 33.47 -20.54
CA VAL A 433 26.73 34.76 -19.87
C VAL A 433 25.94 35.84 -20.61
N GLN A 434 26.04 35.90 -21.94
CA GLN A 434 25.29 36.85 -22.76
C GLN A 434 23.78 36.66 -22.62
N ARG A 435 23.29 35.42 -22.65
CA ARG A 435 21.87 35.10 -22.43
C ARG A 435 21.40 35.55 -21.05
N LEU A 436 22.18 35.29 -20.00
CA LEU A 436 21.86 35.73 -18.64
C LEU A 436 21.85 37.27 -18.53
N ASN A 437 22.73 37.97 -19.24
CA ASN A 437 22.69 39.44 -19.30
C ASN A 437 21.38 39.97 -19.89
N GLN A 438 20.82 39.31 -20.91
CA GLN A 438 19.55 39.71 -21.54
C GLN A 438 18.36 39.67 -20.58
N ILE A 439 18.40 38.79 -19.57
CA ILE A 439 17.36 38.67 -18.54
C ILE A 439 17.69 39.44 -17.26
N GLY A 440 18.60 40.41 -17.31
CA GLY A 440 18.92 41.29 -16.19
C GLY A 440 19.78 40.65 -15.09
N MET A 441 20.64 39.68 -15.43
CA MET A 441 21.52 39.05 -14.44
C MET A 441 22.59 40.03 -13.92
N VAL A 442 22.52 40.33 -12.63
CA VAL A 442 23.53 41.12 -11.91
C VAL A 442 24.65 40.19 -11.42
N TRP A 443 25.84 40.31 -12.04
CA TRP A 443 27.02 39.48 -11.74
C TRP A 443 27.80 39.93 -10.52
N GLU A 444 28.07 41.23 -10.45
CA GLU A 444 28.71 41.87 -9.32
C GLU A 444 27.63 42.56 -8.51
N LYS A 445 27.37 42.04 -7.31
CA LYS A 445 26.62 42.80 -6.31
C LYS A 445 27.53 43.96 -5.90
N LYS A 446 27.24 45.16 -6.39
CA LYS A 446 27.91 46.41 -5.99
C LYS A 446 28.10 46.40 -4.48
N ASP A 447 29.33 46.63 -4.03
CA ASP A 447 29.81 46.20 -2.72
C ASP A 447 28.79 46.50 -1.62
N SER A 448 28.06 45.45 -1.26
CA SER A 448 26.76 45.59 -0.61
C SER A 448 26.88 46.04 0.83
N TRP A 449 28.11 46.21 1.31
CA TRP A 449 28.43 46.68 2.64
C TRP A 449 28.44 48.22 2.70
N GLU A 450 29.15 48.89 1.78
CA GLU A 450 29.17 50.36 1.74
C GLU A 450 27.81 50.94 1.38
N TYR A 451 27.09 50.32 0.44
CA TYR A 451 25.73 50.72 0.10
C TYR A 451 24.77 50.59 1.30
N ARG A 452 24.90 49.51 2.08
CA ARG A 452 24.09 49.34 3.30
C ARG A 452 24.49 50.29 4.42
N CYS A 453 25.77 50.69 4.49
CA CYS A 453 26.20 51.76 5.39
C CYS A 453 25.57 53.09 4.99
N GLN A 454 25.55 53.44 3.70
CA GLN A 454 24.87 54.64 3.21
C GLN A 454 23.36 54.62 3.51
N LEU A 455 22.71 53.46 3.37
CA LEU A 455 21.30 53.30 3.76
C LEU A 455 21.10 53.45 5.27
N ALA A 456 22.02 52.93 6.09
CA ALA A 456 22.00 53.13 7.53
C ALA A 456 22.20 54.61 7.88
N GLU A 457 23.17 55.30 7.28
CA GLU A 457 23.38 56.74 7.46
C GLU A 457 22.13 57.55 7.07
N GLY A 458 21.49 57.20 5.95
CA GLY A 458 20.23 57.80 5.52
C GLY A 458 19.12 57.60 6.55
N TYR A 459 18.94 56.36 7.02
CA TYR A 459 17.97 56.05 8.07
C TYR A 459 18.25 56.80 9.37
N PHE A 460 19.53 56.89 9.77
CA PHE A 460 19.93 57.62 10.97
C PHE A 460 19.65 59.12 10.85
N LYS A 461 19.85 59.72 9.67
CA LYS A 461 19.50 61.13 9.42
C LYS A 461 17.98 61.38 9.50
N GLU A 462 17.17 60.42 9.04
CA GLU A 462 15.70 60.55 9.06
C GLU A 462 15.09 60.29 10.46
N HIS A 463 15.61 59.30 11.19
CA HIS A 463 15.00 58.82 12.44
C HIS A 463 15.80 59.13 13.71
N GLY A 464 17.02 59.65 13.58
CA GLY A 464 17.92 59.99 14.70
C GLY A 464 18.44 58.77 15.49
N ASN A 465 18.14 57.55 15.05
CA ASN A 465 18.60 56.31 15.67
C ASN A 465 18.60 55.15 14.66
N LEU A 466 19.33 54.08 14.97
CA LEU A 466 19.41 52.84 14.17
C LEU A 466 18.75 51.65 14.88
N GLU A 467 17.70 51.88 15.66
CA GLU A 467 16.91 50.81 16.29
C GLU A 467 15.89 50.21 15.31
N ILE A 468 16.43 49.53 14.30
CA ILE A 468 15.63 48.96 13.22
C ILE A 468 15.18 47.54 13.59
N SER A 469 13.88 47.25 13.44
CA SER A 469 13.35 45.88 13.54
C SER A 469 14.03 44.96 12.53
N GLN A 470 14.34 43.71 12.90
CA GLN A 470 14.94 42.74 11.99
C GLN A 470 14.10 42.46 10.72
N GLN A 471 12.80 42.78 10.77
CA GLN A 471 11.86 42.61 9.66
C GLN A 471 11.77 43.84 8.75
N TYR A 472 12.43 44.94 9.10
CA TYR A 472 12.44 46.14 8.26
C TYR A 472 13.17 45.87 6.95
N VAL A 473 12.50 46.24 5.86
CA VAL A 473 13.00 46.17 4.49
C VAL A 473 12.94 47.58 3.93
N ASP A 474 14.07 48.03 3.39
CA ASP A 474 14.20 49.34 2.78
C ASP A 474 13.48 49.43 1.41
N ARG A 475 13.36 50.64 0.84
CA ARG A 475 12.71 50.90 -0.46
C ARG A 475 13.31 50.06 -1.60
N ASP A 476 14.58 49.71 -1.50
CA ASP A 476 15.28 48.86 -2.48
C ASP A 476 15.14 47.35 -2.20
N GLY A 477 14.23 46.93 -1.31
CA GLY A 477 14.05 45.51 -0.97
C GLY A 477 15.15 44.92 -0.07
N ILE A 478 15.98 45.77 0.52
CA ILE A 478 17.12 45.37 1.36
C ILE A 478 16.69 45.22 2.81
N TRP A 479 16.94 44.04 3.41
CA TRP A 479 16.68 43.75 4.82
C TRP A 479 17.68 44.43 5.75
N LEU A 480 17.61 45.76 5.84
CA LEU A 480 18.57 46.59 6.58
C LEU A 480 18.59 46.24 8.08
N GLY A 481 17.43 45.98 8.68
CA GLY A 481 17.36 45.61 10.11
C GLY A 481 18.02 44.27 10.41
N LYS A 482 17.83 43.26 9.54
CA LYS A 482 18.51 41.96 9.66
C LYS A 482 20.02 42.10 9.45
N TRP A 483 20.44 42.98 8.54
CA TRP A 483 21.86 43.23 8.28
C TRP A 483 22.56 43.90 9.47
N LEU A 484 21.97 44.96 10.06
CA LEU A 484 22.50 45.62 11.27
C LEU A 484 22.59 44.66 12.46
N TYR A 485 21.58 43.80 12.65
CA TYR A 485 21.62 42.75 13.67
C TYR A 485 22.82 41.82 13.51
N ILE A 486 23.11 41.39 12.27
CA ILE A 486 24.27 40.56 11.97
C ILE A 486 25.58 41.30 12.28
N GLN A 487 25.67 42.61 11.97
CA GLN A 487 26.87 43.40 12.31
C GLN A 487 27.08 43.49 13.83
N LYS A 488 26.03 43.79 14.60
CA LYS A 488 26.09 43.80 16.09
C LYS A 488 26.50 42.44 16.67
N MET A 489 26.06 41.35 16.05
CA MET A 489 26.48 39.99 16.43
C MET A 489 27.95 39.71 16.12
N GLN A 490 28.47 40.19 14.99
CA GLN A 490 29.90 40.04 14.65
C GLN A 490 30.79 40.87 15.58
N TYR A 491 30.37 42.09 15.93
CA TYR A 491 31.04 42.94 16.91
C TYR A 491 31.13 42.24 18.28
N LYS A 492 30.01 41.70 18.79
CA LYS A 492 29.98 40.97 20.07
C LYS A 492 30.90 39.74 20.10
N LYS A 493 31.17 39.13 18.94
CA LYS A 493 32.08 37.98 18.80
C LYS A 493 33.54 38.37 18.57
N GLY A 494 33.85 39.67 18.39
CA GLY A 494 35.19 40.16 18.07
C GLY A 494 35.68 39.78 16.67
N ILE A 495 34.76 39.49 15.74
CA ILE A 495 35.09 39.04 14.36
C ILE A 495 35.00 40.21 13.36
N LEU A 496 34.42 41.34 13.77
CA LEU A 496 34.23 42.49 12.90
C LEU A 496 35.56 43.20 12.67
N GLU A 497 35.92 43.40 11.39
CA GLU A 497 37.13 44.15 10.99
C GLU A 497 37.08 45.61 11.48
N GLU A 498 38.23 46.17 11.88
CA GLU A 498 38.29 47.49 12.53
C GLU A 498 37.73 48.61 11.63
N TRP A 499 38.07 48.62 10.33
CA TRP A 499 37.55 49.62 9.40
C TRP A 499 36.02 49.55 9.22
N LYS A 500 35.42 48.36 9.40
CA LYS A 500 33.96 48.18 9.34
C LYS A 500 33.28 48.73 10.60
N LYS A 501 33.95 48.60 11.73
CA LYS A 501 33.51 49.17 13.00
C LYS A 501 33.54 50.70 12.93
N GLU A 502 34.66 51.28 12.48
CA GLU A 502 34.81 52.74 12.31
C GLU A 502 33.71 53.31 11.40
N LYS A 503 33.49 52.73 10.21
CA LYS A 503 32.42 53.20 9.30
C LYS A 503 31.01 53.06 9.88
N LEU A 504 30.73 52.03 10.68
CA LEU A 504 29.41 51.90 11.32
C LEU A 504 29.24 52.86 12.50
N GLU A 505 30.32 53.21 13.19
CA GLU A 505 30.33 54.26 14.22
C GLU A 505 30.11 55.64 13.60
N GLU A 506 30.72 55.93 12.44
CA GLU A 506 30.42 57.13 11.63
C GLU A 506 28.95 57.18 11.20
N ALA A 507 28.36 56.03 10.87
CA ALA A 507 26.93 55.91 10.56
C ALA A 507 25.99 56.08 11.77
N GLY A 508 26.53 56.19 12.99
CA GLY A 508 25.75 56.40 14.21
C GLY A 508 25.23 55.10 14.85
N ILE A 509 25.87 53.95 14.60
CA ILE A 509 25.45 52.69 15.22
C ILE A 509 25.69 52.72 16.74
N CYS A 510 24.67 52.36 17.52
CA CYS A 510 24.84 52.09 18.94
C CYS A 510 25.13 50.60 19.15
N TRP A 511 26.34 50.28 19.61
CA TRP A 511 26.75 48.91 19.94
C TRP A 511 26.11 48.37 21.22
N GLN A 512 25.68 49.26 22.12
CA GLN A 512 24.93 48.89 23.30
C GLN A 512 23.56 48.33 22.90
N SER A 513 23.13 47.28 23.59
CA SER A 513 21.79 46.75 23.44
C SER A 513 20.75 47.70 24.05
N ALA A 514 19.51 47.68 23.53
CA ALA A 514 18.40 48.42 24.12
C ALA A 514 18.20 48.08 25.62
N SER A 515 18.53 46.85 26.03
CA SER A 515 18.52 46.44 27.43
C SER A 515 19.63 47.09 28.28
N GLU A 516 20.82 47.32 27.72
CA GLU A 516 21.93 47.99 28.41
C GLU A 516 21.66 49.49 28.52
N LEU A 517 21.18 50.13 27.46
CA LEU A 517 20.72 51.53 27.47
C LEU A 517 19.58 51.75 28.49
N ALA A 518 18.59 50.85 28.52
CA ALA A 518 17.51 50.92 29.50
C ALA A 518 17.98 50.65 30.94
N PHE A 519 19.05 49.87 31.11
CA PHE A 519 19.70 49.66 32.41
C PHE A 519 20.43 50.92 32.85
N GLU A 520 21.25 51.52 31.99
CA GLU A 520 21.94 52.79 32.27
C GLU A 520 20.97 53.94 32.57
N LYS A 521 19.89 54.07 31.80
CA LYS A 521 18.85 55.07 32.06
C LYS A 521 18.21 54.88 33.44
N GLY A 522 17.98 53.64 33.85
CA GLY A 522 17.48 53.33 35.18
C GLY A 522 18.48 53.62 36.29
N CYS A 523 19.77 53.33 36.07
CA CYS A 523 20.85 53.70 36.99
C CYS A 523 20.96 55.22 37.16
N LYS A 524 20.92 56.00 36.08
CA LYS A 524 20.93 57.48 36.15
C LYS A 524 19.73 58.03 36.89
N ALA A 525 18.53 57.51 36.62
CA ALA A 525 17.32 57.92 37.34
C ALA A 525 17.38 57.57 38.84
N LEU A 526 18.01 56.45 39.18
CA LEU A 526 18.26 56.04 40.56
C LEU A 526 19.29 56.95 41.26
N GLU A 527 20.39 57.28 40.59
CA GLU A 527 21.39 58.24 41.08
C GLU A 527 20.76 59.62 41.34
N GLU A 528 19.93 60.11 40.42
CA GLU A 528 19.21 61.37 40.58
C GLU A 528 18.26 61.32 41.80
N TYR A 529 17.52 60.23 41.97
CA TYR A 529 16.65 60.03 43.12
C TYR A 529 17.43 60.03 44.45
N ILE A 530 18.54 59.28 44.52
CA ILE A 530 19.39 59.18 45.71
C ILE A 530 19.97 60.56 46.07
N SER A 531 20.38 61.34 45.06
CA SER A 531 20.93 62.68 45.26
C SER A 531 19.92 63.64 45.89
N LYS A 532 18.63 63.49 45.59
CA LYS A 532 17.53 64.33 46.09
C LYS A 532 16.98 63.88 47.44
N CYS A 533 16.84 62.57 47.66
CA CYS A 533 16.09 62.03 48.79
C CYS A 533 16.96 61.50 49.95
N ARG A 534 18.29 61.36 49.76
CA ARG A 534 19.24 60.75 50.73
C ARG A 534 18.79 59.40 51.32
N ASN A 535 17.92 58.67 50.63
CA ASN A 535 17.45 57.33 50.99
C ASN A 535 17.35 56.46 49.73
N SER A 536 17.76 55.19 49.83
CA SER A 536 17.72 54.20 48.74
C SER A 536 16.43 53.38 48.71
N ASP A 537 15.55 53.50 49.71
CA ASP A 537 14.31 52.72 49.76
C ASP A 537 13.19 53.36 48.91
N ILE A 538 13.02 52.81 47.70
CA ILE A 538 12.04 53.28 46.72
C ILE A 538 10.83 52.35 46.69
N SER A 539 9.64 52.91 46.94
CA SER A 539 8.38 52.20 46.75
C SER A 539 8.17 51.79 45.29
N LYS A 540 7.65 50.58 45.05
CA LYS A 540 7.39 50.01 43.71
C LYS A 540 6.54 50.93 42.80
N GLY A 541 5.68 51.74 43.40
CA GLY A 541 4.80 52.68 42.68
C GLY A 541 5.44 54.02 42.32
N TYR A 542 6.68 54.28 42.74
CA TYR A 542 7.32 55.59 42.53
C TYR A 542 7.59 55.86 41.04
N VAL A 543 7.21 57.07 40.61
CA VAL A 543 7.39 57.60 39.26
C VAL A 543 8.15 58.92 39.37
N MET A 544 9.21 59.05 38.57
CA MET A 544 10.00 60.27 38.45
C MET A 544 9.20 61.41 37.80
N PRO A 545 9.58 62.69 37.99
CA PRO A 545 8.91 63.83 37.37
C PRO A 545 8.85 63.78 35.83
N ASP A 546 9.79 63.09 35.19
CA ASP A 546 9.82 62.84 33.74
C ASP A 546 8.88 61.70 33.29
N GLY A 547 8.09 61.12 34.21
CA GLY A 547 7.20 59.99 33.97
C GLY A 547 7.89 58.61 34.03
N TYR A 548 9.20 58.54 34.30
CA TYR A 548 9.91 57.27 34.37
C TYR A 548 9.54 56.48 35.64
N ARG A 549 9.00 55.26 35.47
CA ARG A 549 8.58 54.39 36.59
C ARG A 549 9.76 53.73 37.30
N LEU A 550 10.57 54.53 37.99
CA LEU A 550 11.79 54.11 38.67
C LEU A 550 11.54 53.00 39.70
N GLY A 551 10.49 53.11 40.53
CA GLY A 551 10.18 52.09 41.54
C GLY A 551 9.90 50.71 40.95
N SER A 552 9.18 50.68 39.82
CA SER A 552 8.90 49.45 39.07
C SER A 552 10.14 48.90 38.34
N TRP A 553 11.10 49.75 37.97
CA TRP A 553 12.38 49.32 37.43
C TRP A 553 13.28 48.72 38.51
N VAL A 554 13.46 49.38 39.66
CA VAL A 554 14.26 48.86 40.80
C VAL A 554 13.71 47.52 41.28
N TYR A 555 12.39 47.39 41.44
CA TYR A 555 11.75 46.11 41.79
C TYR A 555 12.09 44.98 40.80
N ARG A 556 12.12 45.29 39.48
CA ARG A 556 12.50 44.31 38.45
C ARG A 556 13.97 43.92 38.54
N GLN A 557 14.87 44.84 38.88
CA GLN A 557 16.29 44.52 39.07
C GLN A 557 16.51 43.65 40.31
N ARG A 558 15.87 43.96 41.45
CA ARG A 558 15.89 43.08 42.66
C ARG A 558 15.41 41.66 42.35
N LYS A 559 14.33 41.54 41.57
CA LYS A 559 13.85 40.22 41.10
C LYS A 559 14.89 39.51 40.22
N LYS A 560 15.51 40.20 39.27
CA LYS A 560 16.54 39.62 38.39
C LYS A 560 17.79 39.17 39.15
N LYS A 561 18.19 39.89 40.20
CA LYS A 561 19.29 39.51 41.10
C LYS A 561 18.97 38.19 41.81
N ARG A 562 17.78 38.08 42.43
CA ARG A 562 17.30 36.84 43.05
C ARG A 562 17.20 35.66 42.06
N ASP A 563 16.81 35.95 40.82
CA ASP A 563 16.70 34.93 39.76
C ASP A 563 18.06 34.58 39.12
N GLY A 564 19.17 35.20 39.54
CA GLY A 564 20.52 34.95 39.00
C GLY A 564 20.72 35.41 37.54
N LYS A 565 19.96 36.42 37.09
CA LYS A 565 19.91 36.88 35.69
C LYS A 565 20.68 38.18 35.43
N LEU A 566 21.34 38.74 36.43
CA LEU A 566 22.19 39.92 36.28
C LEU A 566 23.63 39.50 35.96
N THR A 567 24.33 40.30 35.16
CA THR A 567 25.77 40.11 34.99
C THR A 567 26.52 40.61 36.22
N GLY A 568 27.71 40.06 36.50
CA GLY A 568 28.49 40.48 37.67
C GLY A 568 28.83 41.98 37.70
N GLU A 569 28.88 42.63 36.53
CA GLU A 569 29.05 44.09 36.45
C GLU A 569 27.77 44.85 36.82
N GLN A 570 26.60 44.36 36.38
CA GLN A 570 25.30 44.94 36.77
C GLN A 570 25.04 44.81 38.27
N GLU A 571 25.42 43.69 38.87
CA GLU A 571 25.31 43.48 40.33
C GLU A 571 26.20 44.44 41.11
N ARG A 572 27.47 44.59 40.71
CA ARG A 572 28.38 45.58 41.31
C ARG A 572 27.83 47.00 41.20
N ARG A 573 27.33 47.39 40.02
CA ARG A 573 26.79 48.73 39.80
C ARG A 573 25.55 49.00 40.64
N LEU A 574 24.64 48.03 40.77
CA LEU A 574 23.45 48.17 41.61
C LEU A 574 23.78 48.18 43.10
N ALA A 575 24.79 47.43 43.54
CA ALA A 575 25.27 47.46 44.93
C ALA A 575 25.81 48.84 45.33
N VAL A 576 26.55 49.51 44.44
CA VAL A 576 27.01 50.90 44.66
C VAL A 576 25.85 51.88 44.83
N LEU A 577 24.72 51.62 44.15
CA LEU A 577 23.51 52.44 44.24
C LEU A 577 22.58 52.02 45.40
N GLY A 578 23.02 51.15 46.30
CA GLY A 578 22.24 50.72 47.46
C GLY A 578 21.04 49.83 47.13
N VAL A 579 21.08 49.14 45.99
CA VAL A 579 20.06 48.17 45.57
C VAL A 579 20.59 46.75 45.80
N ASP A 580 20.27 46.21 46.97
CA ASP A 580 20.58 44.83 47.33
C ASP A 580 19.53 43.81 46.90
#